data_AF-A0A523EME2-F1
#
_entry.id   AF-A0A523EME2-F1
#
_cell.length_a   1.000
_cell.length_b   1.000
_cell.length_c   1.000
_cell.angle_alpha   90.00
_cell.angle_beta   90.00
_cell.angle_gamma   90.00
#
_symmetry.space_group_name_H-M   'P 1'
#
loop_
_entity.id
_entity.type
_entity.pdbx_description
1 polymer ?
#
loop_
_entity_poly.entity_id
_entity_poly.type
_entity_poly.pdbx_seq_one_letter_code
_entity_poly.pdbx_strand_id
1 'polypeptide(L)'
;MRIQRLLFTLCGMLLVSVGGALAQTDPPEGPNPLSGKDRAIEAIEVNLARQTAHLEGLLATVPEQALPGIQTAIDSLTAGMNGALEMLDAPVATTVESGSAATVSNATATDRAREAVEAGTLRAETALSEALAVAGEQSQAAISDAIAKIAAARERVLASLTGTDLPAPTERSAQLARPDRPARPDRPERVQAPERPERPERPVRPELPERPTRNGG
;
A
#
# COMPACT_ATOMS: atom_id res chain seq x y z
N MET A 1 18.74 -17.77 -14.93
CA MET A 1 19.19 -17.05 -13.72
C MET A 1 19.21 -15.51 -13.89
N ARG A 2 18.14 -14.88 -14.41
CA ARG A 2 18.07 -13.40 -14.58
C ARG A 2 16.93 -12.73 -13.80
N ILE A 3 15.98 -13.50 -13.23
CA ILE A 3 14.80 -12.98 -12.54
C ILE A 3 15.10 -12.56 -11.09
N GLN A 4 16.14 -13.13 -10.46
CA GLN A 4 16.47 -12.88 -9.05
C GLN A 4 17.12 -11.51 -8.77
N ARG A 5 17.48 -10.74 -9.81
CA ARG A 5 18.11 -9.41 -9.66
C ARG A 5 17.13 -8.24 -9.65
N LEU A 6 15.86 -8.45 -10.01
CA LEU A 6 14.83 -7.40 -9.96
C LEU A 6 14.14 -7.31 -8.58
N LEU A 7 14.07 -8.41 -7.83
CA LEU A 7 13.45 -8.44 -6.51
C LEU A 7 14.20 -7.61 -5.44
N PHE A 8 15.50 -7.40 -5.61
CA PHE A 8 16.32 -6.68 -4.61
C PHE A 8 16.27 -5.15 -4.75
N THR A 9 15.94 -4.63 -5.93
CA THR A 9 16.02 -3.19 -6.20
C THR A 9 14.77 -2.44 -5.73
N LEU A 10 13.61 -3.10 -5.67
CA LEU A 10 12.35 -2.49 -5.24
C LEU A 10 12.16 -2.46 -3.71
N CYS A 11 12.87 -3.33 -2.96
CA CYS A 11 12.77 -3.40 -1.50
C CYS A 11 13.73 -2.44 -0.76
N GLY A 12 14.72 -1.85 -1.46
CA GLY A 12 15.81 -1.09 -0.84
C GLY A 12 15.59 0.43 -0.68
N MET A 13 14.51 1.00 -1.21
CA MET A 13 14.35 2.46 -1.31
C MET A 13 13.37 3.09 -0.30
N LEU A 14 13.04 2.40 0.79
CA LEU A 14 12.08 2.88 1.80
C LEU A 14 12.75 3.18 3.16
N LEU A 15 13.93 3.81 3.13
CA LEU A 15 14.68 4.16 4.34
C LEU A 15 15.37 5.52 4.21
N VAL A 16 14.59 6.58 4.05
CA VAL A 16 15.08 7.97 4.16
C VAL A 16 14.28 8.73 5.23
N SER A 17 14.97 8.96 6.34
CA SER A 17 14.97 10.17 7.18
C SER A 17 13.64 10.68 7.76
N VAL A 18 13.48 10.51 9.08
CA VAL A 18 12.71 11.45 9.91
C VAL A 18 13.58 11.89 11.08
N GLY A 19 14.24 13.04 10.89
CA GLY A 19 14.91 13.81 11.93
C GLY A 19 14.10 15.04 12.29
N GLY A 20 13.57 15.05 13.52
CA GLY A 20 13.42 16.21 14.40
C GLY A 20 12.63 17.45 13.94
N ALA A 21 11.44 17.63 14.51
CA ALA A 21 10.94 18.94 14.94
C ALA A 21 9.95 18.75 16.10
N LEU A 22 10.32 19.19 17.31
CA LEU A 22 9.43 19.27 18.46
C LEU A 22 8.69 20.61 18.40
N ALA A 23 7.57 20.65 17.68
CA ALA A 23 6.63 21.76 17.71
C ALA A 23 5.32 21.30 18.34
N GLN A 24 4.77 22.16 19.20
CA GLN A 24 3.46 22.11 19.85
C GLN A 24 2.44 21.24 19.07
N THR A 25 2.07 20.08 19.62
CA THR A 25 1.08 19.19 19.00
C THR A 25 -0.31 19.72 19.31
N ASP A 26 -1.00 20.21 18.29
CA ASP A 26 -2.46 20.25 18.27
C ASP A 26 -3.00 18.86 18.68
N PRO A 27 -4.17 18.79 19.36
CA PRO A 27 -4.78 17.52 19.70
C PRO A 27 -4.89 16.67 18.43
N PRO A 28 -4.54 15.37 18.47
CA PRO A 28 -4.55 14.54 17.28
C PRO A 28 -5.96 14.57 16.70
N GLU A 29 -6.12 15.23 15.55
CA GLU A 29 -7.29 15.04 14.72
C GLU A 29 -7.44 13.53 14.58
N GLY A 30 -8.57 13.00 15.07
CA GLY A 30 -8.87 11.58 14.97
C GLY A 30 -8.69 11.16 13.52
N PRO A 31 -8.24 9.91 13.26
CA PRO A 31 -7.93 9.46 11.90
C PRO A 31 -9.10 9.82 10.99
N ASN A 32 -8.85 10.74 10.06
CA ASN A 32 -9.87 11.17 9.11
C ASN A 32 -10.44 9.90 8.47
N PRO A 33 -11.77 9.70 8.51
CA PRO A 33 -12.35 8.52 7.90
C PRO A 33 -11.92 8.51 6.44
N LEU A 34 -11.09 7.53 6.07
CA LEU A 34 -10.61 7.33 4.71
C LEU A 34 -11.78 7.51 3.75
N SER A 35 -11.57 8.32 2.71
CA SER A 35 -12.58 8.52 1.68
C SER A 35 -13.00 7.17 1.10
N GLY A 36 -14.22 7.06 0.58
CA GLY A 36 -14.67 5.83 -0.10
C GLY A 36 -13.68 5.37 -1.18
N LYS A 37 -13.05 6.33 -1.88
CA LYS A 37 -11.95 6.08 -2.82
C LYS A 37 -10.73 5.43 -2.15
N ASP A 38 -10.26 5.99 -1.04
CA ASP A 38 -9.06 5.51 -0.35
C ASP A 38 -9.25 4.08 0.17
N ARG A 39 -10.44 3.77 0.70
CA ARG A 39 -10.78 2.40 1.12
C ARG A 39 -10.82 1.42 -0.05
N ALA A 40 -11.34 1.84 -1.19
CA ALA A 40 -11.35 0.99 -2.39
C ALA A 40 -9.93 0.72 -2.89
N ILE A 41 -9.06 1.74 -2.91
CA ILE A 41 -7.64 1.60 -3.26
C ILE A 41 -6.96 0.61 -2.30
N GLU A 42 -7.07 0.82 -1.00
CA GLU A 42 -6.48 -0.07 0.02
C GLU A 42 -6.98 -1.51 -0.13
N ALA A 43 -8.29 -1.70 -0.37
CA ALA A 43 -8.87 -3.03 -0.58
C ALA A 43 -8.31 -3.74 -1.82
N ILE A 44 -8.11 -3.00 -2.93
CA ILE A 44 -7.49 -3.52 -4.16
C ILE A 44 -6.04 -3.92 -3.87
N GLU A 45 -5.24 -3.04 -3.27
CA GLU A 45 -3.82 -3.29 -2.99
C GLU A 45 -3.59 -4.48 -2.06
N VAL A 46 -4.33 -4.55 -0.95
CA VAL A 46 -4.23 -5.67 0.01
C VAL A 46 -4.64 -7.00 -0.65
N ASN A 47 -5.63 -6.96 -1.53
CA ASN A 47 -6.08 -8.16 -2.24
C ASN A 47 -5.05 -8.60 -3.29
N LEU A 48 -4.49 -7.67 -4.07
CA LEU A 48 -3.43 -7.93 -5.04
C LEU A 48 -2.23 -8.59 -4.35
N ALA A 49 -1.74 -7.99 -3.26
CA ALA A 49 -0.60 -8.53 -2.52
C ALA A 49 -0.85 -9.96 -2.02
N ARG A 50 -2.07 -10.25 -1.53
CA ARG A 50 -2.43 -11.59 -1.06
C ARG A 50 -2.50 -12.61 -2.20
N GLN A 51 -3.07 -12.23 -3.35
CA GLN A 51 -3.16 -13.12 -4.50
C GLN A 51 -1.79 -13.40 -5.12
N THR A 52 -0.96 -12.37 -5.31
CA THR A 52 0.40 -12.52 -5.82
C THR A 52 1.22 -13.43 -4.92
N ALA A 53 1.20 -13.21 -3.60
CA ALA A 53 1.91 -14.09 -2.65
C ALA A 53 1.41 -15.55 -2.71
N HIS A 54 0.11 -15.76 -2.92
CA HIS A 54 -0.45 -17.11 -3.05
C HIS A 54 0.02 -17.80 -4.33
N LEU A 55 -0.01 -17.10 -5.47
CA LEU A 55 0.45 -17.62 -6.75
C LEU A 55 1.96 -17.86 -6.78
N GLU A 56 2.75 -16.98 -6.15
CA GLU A 56 4.18 -17.18 -5.96
C GLU A 56 4.48 -18.44 -5.12
N GLY A 57 3.67 -18.71 -4.09
CA GLY A 57 3.75 -19.96 -3.33
C GLY A 57 3.49 -21.20 -4.20
N LEU A 58 2.58 -21.11 -5.18
CA LEU A 58 2.30 -22.21 -6.10
C LEU A 58 3.47 -22.49 -7.03
N LEU A 59 4.22 -21.48 -7.47
CA LEU A 59 5.39 -21.66 -8.34
C LEU A 59 6.44 -22.61 -7.71
N ALA A 60 6.50 -22.73 -6.38
CA ALA A 60 7.40 -23.66 -5.70
C ALA A 60 6.90 -25.12 -5.69
N THR A 61 5.60 -25.33 -5.91
CA THR A 61 4.93 -26.63 -5.74
C THR A 61 4.43 -27.25 -7.05
N VAL A 62 4.27 -26.43 -8.07
CA VAL A 62 3.66 -26.81 -9.35
C VAL A 62 4.76 -27.23 -10.34
N PRO A 63 4.54 -28.26 -11.17
CA PRO A 63 5.52 -28.72 -12.13
C PRO A 63 5.82 -27.67 -13.21
N GLU A 64 7.01 -27.76 -13.82
CA GLU A 64 7.54 -26.76 -14.76
C GLU A 64 6.59 -26.45 -15.93
N GLN A 65 5.80 -27.45 -16.35
CA GLN A 65 4.86 -27.33 -17.47
C GLN A 65 3.72 -26.35 -17.20
N ALA A 66 3.34 -26.14 -15.92
CA ALA A 66 2.26 -25.25 -15.53
C ALA A 66 2.76 -23.85 -15.09
N LEU A 67 4.08 -23.64 -14.99
CA LEU A 67 4.66 -22.34 -14.63
C LEU A 67 4.27 -21.20 -15.61
N PRO A 68 4.24 -21.39 -16.94
CA PRO A 68 3.84 -20.32 -17.86
C PRO A 68 2.40 -19.84 -17.63
N GLY A 69 1.49 -20.77 -17.32
CA GLY A 69 0.09 -20.44 -17.03
C GLY A 69 -0.06 -19.68 -15.71
N ILE A 70 0.68 -20.08 -14.67
CA ILE A 70 0.70 -19.34 -13.38
C ILE A 70 1.27 -17.93 -13.56
N GLN A 71 2.36 -17.78 -14.31
CA GLN A 71 2.94 -16.46 -14.58
C GLN A 71 1.97 -15.57 -15.36
N THR A 72 1.32 -16.11 -16.39
CA THR A 72 0.29 -15.39 -17.15
C THR A 72 -0.87 -14.94 -16.26
N ALA A 73 -1.24 -15.75 -15.26
CA ALA A 73 -2.25 -15.39 -14.27
C ALA A 73 -1.80 -14.23 -13.37
N ILE A 74 -0.56 -14.26 -12.87
CA ILE A 74 0.04 -13.16 -12.08
C ILE A 74 0.05 -11.86 -12.88
N ASP A 75 0.53 -11.91 -14.13
CA ASP A 75 0.64 -10.74 -15.00
C ASP A 75 -0.76 -10.16 -15.30
N SER A 76 -1.75 -11.02 -15.54
CA SER A 76 -3.14 -10.62 -15.81
C SER A 76 -3.82 -9.98 -14.60
N LEU A 77 -3.63 -10.54 -13.39
CA LEU A 77 -4.14 -9.94 -12.15
C LEU A 77 -3.51 -8.58 -11.90
N THR A 78 -2.18 -8.51 -12.01
CA THR A 78 -1.42 -7.28 -11.80
C THR A 78 -1.88 -6.19 -12.78
N ALA A 79 -2.03 -6.53 -14.07
CA ALA A 79 -2.50 -5.59 -15.07
C ALA A 79 -3.94 -5.11 -14.81
N GLY A 80 -4.85 -6.02 -14.43
CA GLY A 80 -6.24 -5.65 -14.12
C GLY A 80 -6.35 -4.73 -12.90
N MET A 81 -5.60 -5.02 -11.84
CA MET A 81 -5.61 -4.23 -10.61
C MET A 81 -4.90 -2.88 -10.78
N ASN A 82 -3.78 -2.83 -11.49
CA ASN A 82 -3.13 -1.56 -11.84
C ASN A 82 -4.04 -0.69 -12.71
N GLY A 83 -4.72 -1.29 -13.69
CA GLY A 83 -5.72 -0.56 -14.49
C GLY A 83 -6.85 -0.01 -13.63
N ALA A 84 -7.33 -0.76 -12.65
CA ALA A 84 -8.35 -0.28 -11.71
C ALA A 84 -7.85 0.89 -10.85
N LEU A 85 -6.61 0.82 -10.36
CA LEU A 85 -5.99 1.90 -9.60
C LEU A 85 -5.80 3.17 -10.44
N GLU A 86 -5.34 3.04 -11.69
CA GLU A 86 -5.23 4.17 -12.63
C GLU A 86 -6.61 4.82 -12.90
N MET A 87 -7.68 4.03 -13.02
CA MET A 87 -9.03 4.55 -13.24
C MET A 87 -9.58 5.28 -12.00
N LEU A 88 -9.25 4.81 -10.80
CA LEU A 88 -9.60 5.47 -9.54
C LEU A 88 -8.78 6.74 -9.30
N ASP A 89 -7.53 6.77 -9.75
CA ASP A 89 -6.65 7.93 -9.59
C ASP A 89 -6.80 8.99 -10.68
N ALA A 90 -7.37 8.62 -11.83
CA ALA A 90 -7.65 9.53 -12.92
C ALA A 90 -8.37 10.79 -12.40
N PRO A 91 -7.91 12.00 -12.78
CA PRO A 91 -8.55 13.22 -12.34
C PRO A 91 -10.00 13.21 -12.83
N VAL A 92 -10.93 13.38 -11.90
CA VAL A 92 -12.34 13.57 -12.25
C VAL A 92 -12.38 14.83 -13.09
N ALA A 93 -12.56 14.68 -14.41
CA ALA A 93 -12.71 15.80 -15.30
C ALA A 93 -13.95 16.56 -14.85
N THR A 94 -13.74 17.62 -14.07
CA THR A 94 -14.81 18.51 -13.62
C THR A 94 -15.20 19.34 -14.83
N THR A 95 -15.97 18.75 -15.73
CA THR A 95 -16.70 19.52 -16.73
C THR A 95 -17.74 20.32 -15.94
N VAL A 96 -17.42 21.59 -15.68
CA VAL A 96 -18.26 22.52 -14.92
C VAL A 96 -19.44 22.93 -15.81
N GLU A 97 -20.33 22.00 -16.11
CA GLU A 97 -21.69 22.33 -16.53
C GLU A 97 -22.59 22.31 -15.29
N SER A 98 -23.08 23.49 -14.94
CA SER A 98 -23.94 23.83 -13.81
C SER A 98 -24.81 22.70 -13.25
N GLY A 99 -24.48 22.22 -12.05
CA GLY A 99 -25.46 21.94 -11.00
C GLY A 99 -25.81 20.48 -10.67
N SER A 100 -25.53 19.49 -11.53
CA SER A 100 -25.99 18.11 -11.25
C SER A 100 -25.07 16.97 -11.73
N ALA A 101 -23.85 17.27 -12.20
CA ALA A 101 -23.00 16.30 -12.91
C ALA A 101 -21.98 15.54 -12.05
N ALA A 102 -21.61 16.03 -10.86
CA ALA A 102 -20.47 15.51 -10.09
C ALA A 102 -20.66 14.05 -9.61
N THR A 103 -21.88 13.63 -9.29
CA THR A 103 -22.17 12.24 -8.86
C THR A 103 -22.04 11.25 -10.01
N VAL A 104 -22.30 11.68 -11.25
CA VAL A 104 -22.28 10.81 -12.44
C VAL A 104 -20.84 10.43 -12.81
N SER A 105 -19.90 11.37 -12.71
CA SER A 105 -18.49 11.13 -13.08
C SER A 105 -17.78 10.12 -12.15
N ASN A 106 -18.08 10.12 -10.85
CA ASN A 106 -17.49 9.17 -9.90
C ASN A 106 -18.05 7.75 -10.06
N ALA A 107 -19.33 7.62 -10.40
CA ALA A 107 -19.92 6.32 -10.75
C ALA A 107 -19.17 5.71 -11.95
N THR A 108 -18.90 6.51 -12.99
CA THR A 108 -18.18 6.04 -14.19
C THR A 108 -16.73 5.62 -13.92
N ALA A 109 -16.02 6.24 -12.98
CA ALA A 109 -14.66 5.81 -12.61
C ALA A 109 -14.68 4.47 -11.85
N THR A 110 -15.63 4.31 -10.94
CA THR A 110 -15.82 3.09 -10.16
C THR A 110 -16.26 1.92 -11.05
N ASP A 111 -17.14 2.17 -12.01
CA ASP A 111 -17.60 1.17 -12.97
C ASP A 111 -16.46 0.70 -13.88
N ARG A 112 -15.62 1.62 -14.37
CA ARG A 112 -14.41 1.27 -15.16
C ARG A 112 -13.39 0.50 -14.33
N ALA A 113 -13.18 0.89 -13.07
CA ALA A 113 -12.31 0.16 -12.17
C ALA A 113 -12.81 -1.27 -11.93
N ARG A 114 -14.13 -1.44 -11.77
CA ARG A 114 -14.79 -2.74 -11.67
C ARG A 114 -14.57 -3.58 -12.93
N GLU A 115 -14.82 -3.03 -14.11
CA GLU A 115 -14.60 -3.72 -15.39
C GLU A 115 -13.14 -4.18 -15.53
N ALA A 116 -12.17 -3.34 -15.13
CA ALA A 116 -10.76 -3.69 -15.16
C ALA A 116 -10.40 -4.85 -14.22
N VAL A 117 -10.94 -4.87 -12.98
CA VAL A 117 -10.77 -5.98 -12.03
C VAL A 117 -11.40 -7.27 -12.57
N GLU A 118 -12.63 -7.20 -13.08
CA GLU A 118 -13.33 -8.36 -13.66
C GLU A 118 -12.56 -8.93 -14.87
N ALA A 119 -12.10 -8.07 -15.78
CA ALA A 119 -11.33 -8.49 -16.93
C ALA A 119 -9.98 -9.12 -16.54
N GLY A 120 -9.26 -8.54 -15.57
CA GLY A 120 -7.99 -9.09 -15.10
C GLY A 120 -8.14 -10.45 -14.41
N THR A 121 -9.14 -10.56 -13.52
CA THR A 121 -9.42 -11.81 -12.80
C THR A 121 -9.91 -12.91 -13.74
N LEU A 122 -10.77 -12.61 -14.71
CA LEU A 122 -11.23 -13.60 -15.69
C LEU A 122 -10.06 -14.13 -16.55
N ARG A 123 -9.14 -13.26 -17.00
CA ARG A 123 -7.95 -13.70 -17.74
C ARG A 123 -7.06 -14.61 -16.88
N ALA A 124 -6.92 -14.30 -15.60
CA ALA A 124 -6.15 -15.12 -14.67
C ALA A 124 -6.81 -16.49 -14.42
N GLU A 125 -8.13 -16.54 -14.26
CA GLU A 125 -8.89 -17.79 -14.13
C GLU A 125 -8.75 -18.67 -15.38
N THR A 126 -8.83 -18.07 -16.58
CA THR A 126 -8.58 -18.78 -17.85
C THR A 126 -7.16 -19.34 -17.91
N ALA A 127 -6.14 -18.54 -17.58
CA ALA A 127 -4.75 -18.98 -17.58
C ALA A 127 -4.48 -20.12 -16.58
N LEU A 128 -5.10 -20.08 -15.40
CA LEU A 128 -5.02 -21.18 -14.43
C LEU A 128 -5.78 -22.43 -14.88
N SER A 129 -6.89 -22.26 -15.59
CA SER A 129 -7.65 -23.39 -16.16
C SER A 129 -6.84 -24.09 -17.27
N GLU A 130 -6.11 -23.33 -18.08
CA GLU A 130 -5.14 -23.88 -19.04
C GLU A 130 -3.98 -24.58 -18.34
N ALA A 131 -3.46 -23.99 -17.26
CA ALA A 131 -2.42 -24.60 -16.43
C ALA A 131 -2.89 -25.92 -15.80
N LEU A 132 -4.16 -25.99 -15.39
CA LEU A 132 -4.78 -27.20 -14.81
C LEU A 132 -4.81 -28.35 -15.83
N ALA A 133 -5.05 -28.06 -17.10
CA ALA A 133 -5.12 -29.06 -18.17
C ALA A 133 -3.76 -29.76 -18.42
N VAL A 134 -2.65 -29.08 -18.12
CA VAL A 134 -1.29 -29.63 -18.26
C VAL A 134 -0.68 -30.06 -16.92
N ALA A 135 -1.31 -29.70 -15.80
CA ALA A 135 -0.83 -30.05 -14.47
C ALA A 135 -1.08 -31.53 -14.16
N GLY A 136 -0.08 -32.17 -13.54
CA GLY A 136 -0.24 -33.50 -12.97
C GLY A 136 -1.22 -33.50 -11.79
N GLU A 137 -1.77 -34.68 -11.48
CA GLU A 137 -2.77 -34.90 -10.43
C GLU A 137 -2.37 -34.30 -9.06
N GLN A 138 -1.07 -34.33 -8.75
CA GLN A 138 -0.52 -33.73 -7.52
C GLN A 138 -0.73 -32.21 -7.41
N SER A 139 -0.77 -31.48 -8.53
CA SER A 139 -0.90 -30.01 -8.54
C SER A 139 -2.31 -29.54 -8.89
N GLN A 140 -3.18 -30.44 -9.36
CA GLN A 140 -4.55 -30.09 -9.74
C GLN A 140 -5.35 -29.52 -8.56
N ALA A 141 -5.24 -30.14 -7.38
CA ALA A 141 -5.92 -29.66 -6.18
C ALA A 141 -5.46 -28.24 -5.79
N ALA A 142 -4.17 -27.95 -5.89
CA ALA A 142 -3.60 -26.65 -5.56
C ALA A 142 -4.02 -25.56 -6.57
N ILE A 143 -4.03 -25.86 -7.87
CA ILE A 143 -4.48 -24.94 -8.92
C ILE A 143 -6.00 -24.70 -8.81
N SER A 144 -6.79 -25.74 -8.55
CA SER A 144 -8.24 -25.61 -8.34
C SER A 144 -8.58 -24.75 -7.12
N ASP A 145 -7.88 -24.95 -6.01
CA ASP A 145 -8.00 -24.11 -4.81
C ASP A 145 -7.61 -22.64 -5.10
N ALA A 146 -6.56 -22.42 -5.91
CA ALA A 146 -6.15 -21.08 -6.33
C ALA A 146 -7.24 -20.36 -7.15
N ILE A 147 -7.87 -21.05 -8.10
CA ILE A 147 -9.00 -20.53 -8.89
C ILE A 147 -10.15 -20.12 -7.96
N ALA A 148 -10.53 -21.00 -7.02
CA ALA A 148 -11.60 -20.71 -6.07
C ALA A 148 -11.28 -19.49 -5.19
N LYS A 149 -10.03 -19.35 -4.74
CA LYS A 149 -9.57 -18.19 -3.95
C LYS A 149 -9.56 -16.90 -4.75
N ILE A 150 -9.18 -16.94 -6.03
CA ILE A 150 -9.22 -15.77 -6.92
C ILE A 150 -10.66 -15.33 -7.16
N ALA A 151 -11.57 -16.26 -7.47
CA ALA A 151 -12.99 -15.97 -7.64
C ALA A 151 -13.60 -15.36 -6.36
N ALA A 152 -13.34 -15.95 -5.19
CA ALA A 152 -13.82 -15.42 -3.91
C ALA A 152 -13.22 -14.03 -3.57
N ALA A 153 -12.00 -13.76 -4.04
CA ALA A 153 -11.34 -12.48 -3.86
C ALA A 153 -11.87 -11.40 -4.81
N ARG A 154 -12.22 -11.77 -6.05
CA ARG A 154 -12.92 -10.90 -7.01
C ARG A 154 -14.20 -10.37 -6.38
N GLU A 155 -15.07 -11.24 -5.89
CA GLU A 155 -16.35 -10.83 -5.28
C GLU A 155 -16.15 -9.85 -4.11
N ARG A 156 -15.10 -10.06 -3.30
CA ARG A 156 -14.74 -9.12 -2.20
C ARG A 156 -14.30 -7.75 -2.71
N VAL A 157 -13.50 -7.69 -3.77
CA VAL A 157 -13.08 -6.40 -4.37
C VAL A 157 -14.29 -5.70 -4.99
N LEU A 158 -15.14 -6.44 -5.70
CA LEU A 158 -16.36 -5.88 -6.30
C LEU A 158 -17.31 -5.32 -5.24
N ALA A 159 -17.52 -6.03 -4.13
CA ALA A 159 -18.31 -5.54 -3.01
C ALA A 159 -17.71 -4.29 -2.34
N SER A 160 -16.38 -4.19 -2.29
CA SER A 160 -15.69 -3.01 -1.76
C SER A 160 -15.86 -1.78 -2.67
N LEU A 161 -15.88 -1.98 -3.99
CA LEU A 161 -16.07 -0.93 -4.98
C LEU A 161 -17.52 -0.40 -5.00
N THR A 162 -18.51 -1.24 -4.78
CA THR A 162 -19.91 -0.81 -4.67
C THR A 162 -20.22 -0.09 -3.36
N GLY A 163 -19.33 -0.18 -2.36
CA GLY A 163 -19.55 0.37 -1.03
C GLY A 163 -20.74 -0.27 -0.30
N THR A 164 -21.28 -1.38 -0.81
CA THR A 164 -22.53 -1.98 -0.32
C THR A 164 -22.34 -2.84 0.91
N ASP A 165 -21.14 -3.35 1.17
CA ASP A 165 -20.88 -4.12 2.38
C ASP A 165 -19.39 -4.27 2.61
N LEU A 166 -18.86 -3.46 3.51
CA LEU A 166 -17.78 -3.94 4.36
C LEU A 166 -18.43 -4.17 5.72
N PRO A 167 -18.50 -5.43 6.24
CA PRO A 167 -18.69 -5.59 7.67
C PRO A 167 -17.62 -4.73 8.34
N ALA A 168 -18.01 -3.88 9.29
CA ALA A 168 -17.10 -2.99 10.00
C ALA A 168 -15.80 -3.74 10.27
N PRO A 169 -14.62 -3.18 9.90
CA PRO A 169 -13.36 -3.91 9.94
C PRO A 169 -13.22 -4.52 11.32
N THR A 170 -13.45 -5.82 11.43
CA THR A 170 -13.26 -6.53 12.68
C THR A 170 -11.78 -6.37 12.97
N GLU A 171 -11.44 -5.96 14.19
CA GLU A 171 -10.07 -5.59 14.61
C GLU A 171 -9.00 -6.61 14.20
N ARG A 172 -9.41 -7.87 13.97
CA ARG A 172 -8.60 -8.95 13.39
C ARG A 172 -8.01 -8.67 12.01
N SER A 173 -8.72 -8.01 11.10
CA SER A 173 -8.23 -7.74 9.74
C SER A 173 -7.19 -6.61 9.72
N ALA A 174 -7.33 -5.62 10.60
CA ALA A 174 -6.31 -4.59 10.81
C ALA A 174 -5.01 -5.16 11.40
N GLN A 175 -5.11 -6.25 12.17
CA GLN A 175 -3.97 -6.91 12.79
C GLN A 175 -3.14 -7.75 11.81
N LEU A 176 -3.73 -8.24 10.71
CA LEU A 176 -3.06 -9.01 9.65
C LEU A 176 -2.44 -8.14 8.54
N ALA A 177 -2.83 -6.86 8.43
CA ALA A 177 -2.29 -5.93 7.42
C ALA A 177 -1.00 -5.22 7.86
N ARG A 178 -0.59 -5.37 9.12
CA ARG A 178 0.77 -5.00 9.52
C ARG A 178 1.70 -6.17 9.18
N PRO A 179 2.61 -6.04 8.20
CA PRO A 179 3.70 -7.01 8.10
C PRO A 179 4.39 -7.06 9.47
N ASP A 180 4.55 -8.29 10.00
CA ASP A 180 5.20 -8.52 11.29
C ASP A 180 6.50 -7.72 11.30
N ARG A 181 6.53 -6.68 12.14
CA ARG A 181 7.69 -5.80 12.20
C ARG A 181 8.83 -6.69 12.66
N PRO A 182 9.90 -6.87 11.86
CA PRO A 182 10.99 -7.78 12.23
C PRO A 182 11.48 -7.39 13.63
N ALA A 183 11.68 -8.40 14.47
CA ALA A 183 12.14 -8.22 15.85
C ALA A 183 13.30 -7.23 15.84
N ARG A 184 13.16 -6.16 16.62
CA ARG A 184 14.14 -5.08 16.65
C ARG A 184 15.48 -5.70 17.05
N PRO A 185 16.55 -5.56 16.25
CA PRO A 185 17.85 -6.09 16.62
C PRO A 185 18.23 -5.59 18.02
N ASP A 186 18.81 -6.47 18.84
CA ASP A 186 19.29 -6.10 20.16
C ASP A 186 20.20 -4.88 20.05
N ARG A 187 19.87 -3.85 20.83
CA ARG A 187 20.54 -2.56 20.75
C ARG A 187 21.99 -2.78 21.19
N PRO A 188 23.00 -2.45 20.37
CA PRO A 188 24.38 -2.56 20.79
C PRO A 188 24.61 -1.74 22.06
N GLU A 189 25.37 -2.30 22.99
CA GLU A 189 25.72 -1.65 24.25
C GLU A 189 26.34 -0.27 23.96
N ARG A 190 25.85 0.75 24.67
CA ARG A 190 26.32 2.13 24.49
C ARG A 190 27.80 2.20 24.83
N VAL A 191 28.63 2.42 23.82
CA VAL A 191 30.02 2.86 24.00
C VAL A 191 29.99 4.13 24.87
N GLN A 192 30.80 4.14 25.93
CA GLN A 192 30.87 5.28 26.86
C GLN A 192 31.23 6.54 26.10
N ALA A 193 30.45 7.61 26.33
CA ALA A 193 30.69 8.89 25.69
C ALA A 193 32.04 9.47 26.17
N PRO A 194 32.88 10.02 25.27
CA PRO A 194 34.11 10.69 25.68
C PRO A 194 33.79 11.89 26.58
N GLU A 195 34.63 12.12 27.59
CA GLU A 195 34.50 13.26 28.49
C GLU A 195 34.50 14.58 27.71
N ARG A 196 33.55 15.44 28.05
CA ARG A 196 33.34 16.70 27.34
C ARG A 196 34.45 17.68 27.75
N PRO A 197 35.12 18.35 26.80
CA PRO A 197 36.12 19.38 27.14
C PRO A 197 35.48 20.51 27.96
N GLU A 198 36.23 21.01 28.93
CA GLU A 198 35.81 22.13 29.75
C GLU A 198 35.56 23.38 28.89
N ARG A 199 34.47 24.08 29.20
CA ARG A 199 34.00 25.21 28.41
C ARG A 199 34.83 26.45 28.79
N PRO A 200 35.42 27.19 27.82
CA PRO A 200 36.15 28.40 28.13
C PRO A 200 35.25 29.46 28.76
N GLU A 201 35.82 30.23 29.68
CA GLU A 201 35.13 31.28 30.42
C GLU A 201 34.65 32.40 29.49
N ARG A 202 33.44 32.91 29.78
CA ARG A 202 32.83 33.96 28.97
C ARG A 202 33.50 35.32 29.28
N PRO A 203 33.80 36.13 28.25
CA PRO A 203 34.27 37.50 28.43
C PRO A 203 33.22 38.33 29.17
N VAL A 204 33.71 39.21 30.06
CA VAL A 204 32.88 40.16 30.80
C VAL A 204 32.27 41.17 29.83
N ARG A 205 30.96 41.39 29.95
CA ARG A 205 30.21 42.30 29.08
C ARG A 205 30.49 43.75 29.50
N PRO A 206 30.83 44.66 28.57
CA PRO A 206 30.98 46.08 28.90
C PRO A 206 29.63 46.70 29.28
N GLU A 207 29.68 47.66 30.20
CA GLU A 207 28.49 48.36 30.69
C GLU A 207 27.89 49.28 29.61
N LEU A 208 26.55 49.31 29.57
CA LEU A 208 25.80 50.12 28.63
C LEU A 208 25.71 51.57 29.13
N PRO A 209 25.83 52.58 28.25
CA PRO A 209 25.66 53.98 28.63
C PRO A 209 24.24 54.27 29.13
N GLU A 210 24.15 55.08 30.19
CA GLU A 210 22.87 55.54 30.74
C GLU A 210 22.13 56.43 29.73
N ARG A 211 20.82 56.16 29.55
CA ARG A 211 19.96 56.96 28.68
C ARG A 211 19.59 58.28 29.38
N PRO A 212 19.65 59.43 28.68
CA PRO A 212 19.23 60.70 29.26
C PRO A 212 17.71 60.71 29.47
N THR A 213 17.30 61.04 30.70
CA THR A 213 15.90 61.29 31.07
C THR A 213 15.43 62.58 30.43
N ARG A 214 14.43 62.51 29.56
CA ARG A 214 13.78 63.68 28.97
C ARG A 214 12.84 64.32 29.99
N ASN A 215 13.34 65.32 30.72
CA ASN A 215 12.52 66.23 31.49
C ASN A 215 12.02 67.39 30.60
N GLY A 216 10.73 67.69 30.70
CA GLY A 216 10.20 69.05 30.54
C GLY A 216 9.63 69.41 29.15
N GLY A 217 8.39 69.90 29.17
CA GLY A 217 7.76 70.67 28.08
C GLY A 217 6.32 70.28 27.83
#